data_AF-A0A8J7LC43-F1
#
_entry.id   AF-A0A8J7LC43-F1
#
_cell.length_a   1.000
_cell.length_b   1.000
_cell.length_c   1.000
_cell.angle_alpha   90.00
_cell.angle_beta   90.00
_cell.angle_gamma   90.00
#
_symmetry.space_group_name_H-M   'P 1'
#
loop_
_entity.id
_entity.type
_entity.pdbx_description
1 polymer ?
#
loop_
_entity_poly.entity_id
_entity_poly.type
_entity_poly.pdbx_seq_one_letter_code
_entity_poly.pdbx_strand_id
1 'polypeptide(L)'
;MNKYGKADAAAPPSNAVVTSKDFGVVQKDERKIAGCFLGVCVNLPKSPIPIPGVPDGDPLGLAKAAIVKQIGEAVGVGSPLLLDQKTAYADVSDRVKDFHPQKLTITSAEDLQKPLPPGDYSLDVIAYCTQFSIHAPGQGLPYKLAPLMGKQAPAISALLSRGTLQGIAPATLNANAWRIQAGLPLKQWPPQDRALIHKLIPEYEKGLEGDYLQQIDNTYNQFRLVPGIPSLNDLLRQSGAPGQLVLQLRQARQTLADQTISAERLPDMLYEPTGDGLPRVLPAAKDSSPSPWAEVQPGIFARFTVIEGNLGRNLFEFRVTPKASAAINDNSDLVATKELDKKVLVSGQTGTPATPGSVVCNSNHITYSKDKPAQALIPACVSEGKAAEKKKHKGVVVYVWNYVGSTESWGHASIQLNDADEDIYKTYISWWPSNGVPYIDIPYIRDISFHAPAIPNRTLDQDIKSEYGKQADQIIYIPCIDADKIKSWWINEFLKANPEWKTLGQNCSKTVADALYAGGAADILTTWEEYAGVGSNIVWTPTKITRLANALAAHCPTTTK
;
A
#
# COMPACT_ATOMS: atom_id res chain seq x y z
N MET A 1 55.19 25.65 19.24
CA MET A 1 54.30 25.44 18.08
C MET A 1 53.68 24.06 18.30
N ASN A 2 52.41 23.85 18.68
CA ASN A 2 51.21 24.68 18.76
C ASN A 2 50.53 25.01 17.41
N LYS A 3 49.18 24.95 17.39
CA LYS A 3 48.27 24.58 16.28
C LYS A 3 48.38 23.09 15.89
N TYR A 4 47.32 22.27 15.87
CA TYR A 4 45.88 22.52 16.08
C TYR A 4 45.36 21.94 17.40
N GLY A 5 44.29 22.53 17.95
CA GLY A 5 43.68 22.10 19.21
C GLY A 5 42.58 21.05 19.03
N LYS A 6 42.22 20.38 20.13
CA LYS A 6 40.97 19.61 20.21
C LYS A 6 39.79 20.57 20.09
N ALA A 7 38.72 20.14 19.41
CA ALA A 7 37.40 20.76 19.50
C ALA A 7 36.50 19.82 20.30
N ASP A 8 35.98 20.30 21.43
CA ASP A 8 35.02 19.53 22.22
C ASP A 8 33.66 19.52 21.51
N ALA A 9 33.13 18.33 21.23
CA ALA A 9 31.86 18.15 20.56
C ALA A 9 30.70 18.47 21.51
N ALA A 10 30.26 19.73 21.53
CA ALA A 10 29.04 20.12 22.23
C ALA A 10 27.83 19.30 21.71
N ALA A 11 27.02 18.79 22.63
CA ALA A 11 25.79 18.09 22.28
C ALA A 11 24.82 19.05 21.56
N PRO A 12 24.05 18.57 20.56
CA PRO A 12 23.02 19.40 19.93
C PRO A 12 21.95 19.81 20.97
N PRO A 13 21.41 21.04 20.88
CA PRO A 13 20.37 21.50 21.79
C PRO A 13 19.09 20.66 21.64
N SER A 14 18.34 20.54 22.74
CA SER A 14 17.07 19.81 22.77
C SER A 14 16.03 20.43 21.84
N ASN A 15 15.15 19.57 21.30
CA ASN A 15 14.14 19.95 20.32
C ASN A 15 13.21 21.07 20.83
N ALA A 16 13.32 22.25 20.24
CA ALA A 16 12.33 23.31 20.44
C ALA A 16 11.02 22.94 19.74
N VAL A 17 9.94 22.78 20.51
CA VAL A 17 8.61 22.54 19.97
C VAL A 17 8.07 23.86 19.39
N VAL A 18 8.11 24.00 18.07
CA VAL A 18 7.49 25.12 17.35
C VAL A 18 5.97 25.03 17.54
N THR A 19 5.35 26.05 18.14
CA THR A 19 3.91 26.03 18.40
C THR A 19 3.14 26.69 17.27
N SER A 20 1.86 26.35 17.13
CA SER A 20 1.01 26.89 16.04
C SER A 20 0.76 28.40 16.11
N LYS A 21 1.15 29.08 17.20
CA LYS A 21 1.02 30.53 17.39
C LYS A 21 2.12 31.33 16.68
N ASP A 22 3.30 30.75 16.53
CA ASP A 22 4.51 31.47 16.09
C ASP A 22 4.44 31.89 14.61
N PHE A 23 3.60 31.22 13.81
CA PHE A 23 3.35 31.54 12.40
C PHE A 23 2.44 32.77 12.17
N GLY A 24 1.75 33.26 13.21
CA GLY A 24 0.76 34.35 13.06
C GLY A 24 1.33 35.75 12.79
N VAL A 25 2.65 35.93 12.85
CA VAL A 25 3.30 37.26 12.86
C VAL A 25 4.01 37.60 11.54
N VAL A 26 4.32 36.61 10.70
CA VAL A 26 5.21 36.77 9.52
C VAL A 26 4.54 37.50 8.33
N GLN A 27 3.20 37.61 8.30
CA GLN A 27 2.45 38.06 7.12
C GLN A 27 2.23 39.59 6.98
N LYS A 28 3.00 40.45 7.67
CA LYS A 28 2.64 41.88 7.83
C LYS A 28 3.36 42.90 6.94
N ASP A 29 4.22 42.50 6.02
CA ASP A 29 4.96 43.43 5.13
C ASP A 29 5.02 42.95 3.66
N GLU A 30 3.89 43.01 2.95
CA GLU A 30 3.80 42.73 1.49
C GLU A 30 3.82 44.02 0.65
N ARG A 31 5.00 44.45 0.18
CA ARG A 31 5.10 45.47 -0.90
C ARG A 31 4.94 44.82 -2.27
N LYS A 32 3.73 44.86 -2.80
CA LYS A 32 3.33 44.21 -4.07
C LYS A 32 3.82 44.98 -5.29
N ILE A 33 4.20 44.26 -6.35
CA ILE A 33 4.33 44.78 -7.71
C ILE A 33 3.56 43.84 -8.63
N ALA A 34 2.63 44.39 -9.42
CA ALA A 34 1.88 43.63 -10.40
C ALA A 34 2.75 43.37 -11.64
N GLY A 35 3.22 42.13 -11.82
CA GLY A 35 3.80 41.69 -13.09
C GLY A 35 2.67 41.36 -14.06
N CYS A 36 2.30 42.32 -14.91
CA CYS A 36 1.24 42.13 -15.91
C CYS A 36 1.83 41.76 -17.27
N PHE A 37 1.63 40.52 -17.70
CA PHE A 37 2.03 40.04 -19.02
C PHE A 37 0.77 39.60 -19.78
N LEU A 38 0.57 40.11 -21.00
CA LEU A 38 -0.63 39.87 -21.82
C LEU A 38 -1.98 40.10 -21.07
N GLY A 39 -2.02 41.10 -20.18
CA GLY A 39 -3.23 41.47 -19.42
C GLY A 39 -3.50 40.64 -18.17
N VAL A 40 -2.76 39.55 -17.92
CA VAL A 40 -2.83 38.80 -16.65
C VAL A 40 -1.77 39.33 -15.70
N CYS A 41 -2.21 39.91 -14.58
CA CYS A 41 -1.34 40.43 -13.53
C CYS A 41 -1.13 39.39 -12.43
N VAL A 42 0.08 38.85 -12.33
CA VAL A 42 0.45 37.88 -11.28
C VAL A 42 1.17 38.60 -10.14
N ASN A 43 0.80 38.28 -8.89
CA ASN A 43 1.54 38.73 -7.71
C ASN A 43 2.84 37.94 -7.58
N LEU A 44 3.87 38.37 -8.31
CA LEU A 44 5.21 37.80 -8.17
C LEU A 44 5.86 38.34 -6.89
N PRO A 45 6.39 37.48 -6.00
CA PRO A 45 7.18 37.94 -4.86
C PRO A 45 8.45 38.61 -5.38
N LYS A 46 8.63 39.90 -5.06
CA LYS A 46 9.77 40.68 -5.52
C LYS A 46 11.04 40.20 -4.79
N SER A 47 11.83 39.31 -5.41
CA SER A 47 13.10 38.88 -4.83
C SER A 47 14.01 40.09 -4.59
N PRO A 48 14.44 40.39 -3.35
CA PRO A 48 15.36 41.49 -3.08
C PRO A 48 16.82 41.12 -3.35
N ILE A 49 17.09 39.85 -3.69
CA ILE A 49 18.43 39.26 -3.74
C ILE A 49 18.57 38.49 -5.06
N PRO A 50 19.58 38.80 -5.90
CA PRO A 50 19.99 37.93 -7.00
C PRO A 50 20.50 36.60 -6.42
N ILE A 51 19.91 35.48 -6.82
CA ILE A 51 20.35 34.15 -6.35
C ILE A 51 21.68 33.83 -7.05
N PRO A 52 22.82 33.76 -6.33
CA PRO A 52 24.11 33.59 -6.99
C PRO A 52 24.20 32.24 -7.71
N GLY A 53 24.44 32.27 -9.02
CA GLY A 53 24.50 31.08 -9.87
C GLY A 53 23.27 30.83 -10.75
N VAL A 54 22.20 31.63 -10.64
CA VAL A 54 21.13 31.67 -11.64
C VAL A 54 21.46 32.77 -12.66
N PRO A 55 21.65 32.47 -13.96
CA PRO A 55 21.87 33.48 -14.98
C PRO A 55 20.66 34.42 -15.15
N ASP A 56 20.86 35.58 -15.76
CA ASP A 56 19.79 36.44 -16.27
C ASP A 56 19.04 35.70 -17.40
N GLY A 57 18.05 34.91 -17.00
CA GLY A 57 17.62 33.74 -17.76
C GLY A 57 16.12 33.56 -17.82
N ASP A 58 15.73 32.73 -18.80
CA ASP A 58 14.37 32.35 -19.18
C ASP A 58 13.30 32.52 -18.06
N PRO A 59 12.37 33.48 -18.21
CA PRO A 59 11.24 33.66 -17.29
C PRO A 59 10.41 32.39 -17.09
N LEU A 60 10.35 31.50 -18.09
CA LEU A 60 9.66 30.22 -17.98
C LEU A 60 10.43 29.23 -17.09
N GLY A 61 11.76 29.19 -17.18
CA GLY A 61 12.64 28.47 -16.25
C GLY A 61 12.51 28.96 -14.81
N LEU A 62 12.50 30.28 -14.60
CA LEU A 62 12.24 30.87 -13.27
C LEU A 62 10.85 30.51 -12.73
N ALA A 63 9.80 30.57 -13.57
CA ALA A 63 8.45 30.18 -13.19
C ALA A 63 8.38 28.68 -12.84
N LYS A 64 8.98 27.79 -13.64
CA LYS A 64 9.07 26.34 -13.36
C LYS A 64 9.76 26.07 -12.03
N ALA A 65 10.90 26.71 -11.77
CA ALA A 65 11.62 26.57 -10.50
C ALA A 65 10.79 27.05 -9.30
N ALA A 66 10.06 28.17 -9.44
CA ALA A 66 9.18 28.68 -8.40
C ALA A 66 8.00 27.73 -8.11
N ILE A 67 7.37 27.14 -9.14
CA ILE A 67 6.28 26.18 -8.98
C ILE A 67 6.78 24.90 -8.32
N VAL A 68 7.88 24.32 -8.80
CA VAL A 68 8.47 23.09 -8.21
C VAL A 68 8.86 23.33 -6.76
N LYS A 69 9.41 24.50 -6.43
CA LYS A 69 9.70 24.89 -5.04
C LYS A 69 8.42 24.98 -4.20
N GLN A 70 7.41 25.73 -4.63
CA GLN A 70 6.17 25.91 -3.84
C GLN A 70 5.38 24.61 -3.68
N ILE A 71 5.36 23.74 -4.70
CA ILE A 71 4.79 22.40 -4.60
C ILE A 71 5.62 21.55 -3.64
N GLY A 72 6.96 21.58 -3.72
CA GLY A 72 7.84 20.87 -2.78
C GLY A 72 7.67 21.31 -1.32
N GLU A 73 7.53 22.61 -1.08
CA GLU A 73 7.24 23.20 0.24
C GLU A 73 5.84 22.81 0.74
N ALA A 74 4.83 22.88 -0.13
CA ALA A 74 3.47 22.42 0.20
C ALA A 74 3.41 20.92 0.50
N VAL A 75 4.19 20.09 -0.22
CA VAL A 75 4.31 18.66 0.04
C VAL A 75 5.02 18.42 1.37
N GLY A 76 6.19 19.00 1.60
CA GLY A 76 6.98 18.77 2.81
C GLY A 76 6.31 19.26 4.10
N VAL A 77 5.72 20.46 4.09
CA VAL A 77 5.07 21.06 5.28
C VAL A 77 3.61 20.59 5.42
N GLY A 78 2.93 20.32 4.31
CA GLY A 78 1.51 19.97 4.29
C GLY A 78 1.21 18.48 4.44
N SER A 79 2.17 17.57 4.17
CA SER A 79 1.88 16.14 4.08
C SER A 79 1.24 15.59 5.35
N PRO A 80 0.10 14.88 5.23
CA PRO A 80 -0.51 14.18 6.36
C PRO A 80 0.43 13.22 7.10
N LEU A 81 1.30 12.52 6.37
CA LEU A 81 2.36 11.67 6.92
C LEU A 81 3.70 11.95 6.21
N LEU A 82 4.79 11.96 6.97
CA LEU A 82 6.16 12.13 6.47
C LEU A 82 6.95 10.83 6.66
N LEU A 83 7.59 10.39 5.57
CA LEU A 83 8.43 9.21 5.51
C LEU A 83 9.88 9.66 5.29
N ASP A 84 10.67 9.75 6.37
CA ASP A 84 12.10 10.08 6.31
C ASP A 84 12.92 9.06 7.11
N GLN A 85 13.71 8.25 6.41
CA GLN A 85 14.60 7.26 7.02
C GLN A 85 15.69 7.87 7.91
N LYS A 86 15.99 9.17 7.77
CA LYS A 86 16.95 9.88 8.64
C LYS A 86 16.40 10.12 10.06
N THR A 87 15.09 9.97 10.24
CA THR A 87 14.42 10.06 11.55
C THR A 87 14.33 8.71 12.26
N ALA A 88 14.81 7.63 11.62
CA ALA A 88 14.93 6.32 12.26
C ALA A 88 15.81 6.41 13.53
N TYR A 89 15.37 5.74 14.59
CA TYR A 89 16.15 5.63 15.81
C TYR A 89 17.44 4.84 15.56
N ALA A 90 18.50 5.18 16.29
CA ALA A 90 19.78 4.49 16.18
C ALA A 90 19.68 3.03 16.67
N ASP A 91 20.41 2.14 15.98
CA ASP A 91 20.62 0.77 16.44
C ASP A 91 21.47 0.77 17.72
N VAL A 92 20.94 0.14 18.76
CA VAL A 92 21.54 0.03 20.11
C VAL A 92 21.47 -1.41 20.62
N SER A 93 21.53 -2.38 19.70
CA SER A 93 21.45 -3.81 20.00
C SER A 93 22.61 -4.33 20.86
N ASP A 94 23.71 -3.57 20.96
CA ASP A 94 24.83 -3.81 21.88
C ASP A 94 24.50 -3.49 23.34
N ARG A 95 23.54 -2.59 23.58
CA ARG A 95 23.14 -2.07 24.91
C ARG A 95 22.01 -2.88 25.57
N VAL A 96 21.32 -3.74 24.83
CA VAL A 96 20.22 -4.59 25.36
C VAL A 96 20.66 -6.05 25.41
N LYS A 97 21.20 -6.45 26.56
CA LYS A 97 21.61 -7.83 26.88
C LYS A 97 20.66 -8.44 27.91
N ASP A 98 20.61 -9.77 27.96
CA ASP A 98 19.89 -10.53 28.99
C ASP A 98 18.41 -10.09 29.08
N PHE A 99 17.71 -10.18 27.95
CA PHE A 99 16.33 -9.70 27.80
C PHE A 99 15.32 -10.79 28.18
N HIS A 100 14.51 -10.53 29.21
CA HIS A 100 13.61 -11.50 29.83
C HIS A 100 12.17 -10.95 29.93
N PRO A 101 11.43 -10.85 28.81
CA PRO A 101 10.18 -10.10 28.75
C PRO A 101 9.04 -10.77 29.52
N GLN A 102 8.36 -9.99 30.37
CA GLN A 102 7.04 -10.36 30.87
C GLN A 102 5.95 -9.89 29.89
N LYS A 103 4.95 -10.72 29.61
CA LYS A 103 3.87 -10.34 28.71
C LYS A 103 2.90 -9.37 29.39
N LEU A 104 2.81 -8.15 28.87
CA LEU A 104 1.79 -7.19 29.25
C LEU A 104 0.45 -7.56 28.59
N THR A 105 -0.62 -7.41 29.37
CA THR A 105 -2.00 -7.42 28.87
C THR A 105 -2.58 -6.04 29.16
N ILE A 106 -2.84 -5.28 28.10
CA ILE A 106 -3.49 -3.97 28.17
C ILE A 106 -4.95 -4.20 27.78
N THR A 107 -5.90 -3.85 28.65
CA THR A 107 -7.34 -4.12 28.44
C THR A 107 -8.18 -2.87 28.19
N SER A 108 -7.60 -1.69 28.44
CA SER A 108 -8.30 -0.41 28.50
C SER A 108 -7.38 0.74 28.04
N ALA A 109 -7.94 1.95 27.87
CA ALA A 109 -7.13 3.14 27.57
C ALA A 109 -6.39 3.63 28.83
N GLU A 110 -6.96 3.39 29.99
CA GLU A 110 -6.45 3.68 31.32
C GLU A 110 -5.21 2.83 31.64
N ASP A 111 -5.14 1.59 31.15
CA ASP A 111 -3.95 0.74 31.25
C ASP A 111 -2.73 1.36 30.54
N LEU A 112 -2.92 2.09 29.42
CA LEU A 112 -1.83 2.77 28.71
C LEU A 112 -1.29 4.00 29.45
N GLN A 113 -2.01 4.52 30.44
CA GLN A 113 -1.57 5.66 31.26
C GLN A 113 -0.81 5.23 32.53
N LYS A 114 -0.79 3.93 32.86
CA LYS A 114 -0.14 3.43 34.08
C LYS A 114 1.38 3.42 33.88
N PRO A 115 2.19 4.07 34.75
CA PRO A 115 3.63 4.05 34.62
C PRO A 115 4.17 2.63 34.89
N LEU A 116 5.00 2.14 33.98
CA LEU A 116 5.65 0.85 34.12
C LEU A 116 6.92 0.95 34.98
N PRO A 117 7.14 0.03 35.92
CA PRO A 117 8.41 -0.05 36.65
C PRO A 117 9.55 -0.49 35.71
N PRO A 118 10.82 -0.35 36.13
CA PRO A 118 11.95 -0.87 35.37
C PRO A 118 11.84 -2.38 35.17
N GLY A 119 12.07 -2.85 33.94
CA GLY A 119 11.90 -4.24 33.56
C GLY A 119 11.79 -4.44 32.05
N ASP A 120 11.66 -5.72 31.67
CA ASP A 120 11.49 -6.16 30.30
C ASP A 120 10.05 -6.58 30.03
N TYR A 121 9.54 -6.22 28.86
CA TYR A 121 8.14 -6.33 28.50
C TYR A 121 7.96 -6.80 27.06
N SER A 122 6.92 -7.61 26.84
CA SER A 122 6.38 -7.91 25.52
C SER A 122 4.89 -7.59 25.47
N LEU A 123 4.38 -7.16 24.31
CA LEU A 123 2.95 -7.06 24.05
C LEU A 123 2.61 -7.48 22.62
N ASP A 124 1.37 -7.91 22.44
CA ASP A 124 0.80 -8.14 21.12
C ASP A 124 0.35 -6.79 20.53
N VAL A 125 0.72 -6.52 19.28
CA VAL A 125 0.34 -5.31 18.54
C VAL A 125 -0.25 -5.61 17.17
N ILE A 126 -1.17 -4.76 16.71
CA ILE A 126 -1.59 -4.73 15.31
C ILE A 126 -0.65 -3.79 14.55
N ALA A 127 -0.02 -4.29 13.49
CA ALA A 127 0.65 -3.42 12.53
C ALA A 127 -0.38 -2.78 11.59
N TYR A 128 -0.11 -1.55 11.15
CA TYR A 128 -0.98 -0.81 10.23
C TYR A 128 -0.18 -0.29 9.04
N CYS A 129 -0.61 -0.68 7.84
CA CYS A 129 0.01 -0.31 6.58
C CYS A 129 -0.37 1.12 6.21
N THR A 130 0.44 2.10 6.63
CA THR A 130 0.16 3.52 6.37
C THR A 130 0.38 3.90 4.91
N GLN A 131 1.45 3.44 4.27
CA GLN A 131 1.69 3.67 2.85
C GLN A 131 0.71 2.87 1.98
N PHE A 132 0.16 3.48 0.94
CA PHE A 132 -0.85 2.90 0.05
C PHE A 132 -0.27 2.26 -1.22
N SER A 133 0.96 2.63 -1.65
CA SER A 133 1.52 2.22 -2.95
C SER A 133 2.46 1.01 -2.95
N ILE A 134 3.47 0.95 -2.08
CA ILE A 134 4.58 -0.04 -2.15
C ILE A 134 4.47 -1.08 -1.03
N HIS A 135 4.48 -2.37 -1.41
CA HIS A 135 4.13 -3.46 -0.48
C HIS A 135 5.05 -4.68 -0.55
N ALA A 136 5.82 -4.90 0.53
CA ALA A 136 6.40 -6.20 0.87
C ALA A 136 6.33 -6.43 2.41
N PRO A 137 5.46 -7.33 2.90
CA PRO A 137 5.59 -7.88 4.24
C PRO A 137 6.79 -8.79 4.39
N GLY A 138 7.24 -8.95 5.63
CA GLY A 138 7.24 -10.27 6.25
C GLY A 138 8.16 -11.35 5.69
N GLN A 139 9.02 -11.05 4.70
CA GLN A 139 10.09 -11.95 4.20
C GLN A 139 11.24 -12.12 5.22
N GLY A 140 10.92 -12.17 6.52
CA GLY A 140 11.90 -12.13 7.61
C GLY A 140 12.72 -10.83 7.70
N LEU A 141 12.45 -9.81 6.87
CA LEU A 141 13.24 -8.57 6.81
C LEU A 141 13.00 -7.72 8.07
N PRO A 142 14.06 -7.36 8.83
CA PRO A 142 13.92 -6.58 10.05
C PRO A 142 13.73 -5.09 9.75
N TYR A 143 12.77 -4.45 10.40
CA TYR A 143 12.39 -3.05 10.16
C TYR A 143 12.87 -2.11 11.28
N LYS A 144 13.73 -1.12 11.00
CA LYS A 144 14.19 -0.10 11.97
C LYS A 144 13.01 0.75 12.46
N LEU A 145 12.92 1.01 13.77
CA LEU A 145 11.89 1.90 14.33
C LEU A 145 12.17 3.39 13.99
N ALA A 146 11.12 4.20 13.91
CA ALA A 146 11.15 5.65 13.69
C ALA A 146 9.89 6.31 14.31
N PRO A 147 9.88 7.62 14.63
CA PRO A 147 8.67 8.30 15.09
C PRO A 147 7.63 8.46 13.97
N LEU A 148 6.34 8.40 14.31
CA LEU A 148 5.26 8.76 13.39
C LEU A 148 5.23 10.29 13.18
N MET A 149 5.55 10.76 11.97
CA MET A 149 5.70 12.19 11.65
C MET A 149 4.76 12.65 10.52
N GLY A 150 4.50 13.96 10.44
CA GLY A 150 3.61 14.58 9.46
C GLY A 150 2.42 15.29 10.11
N LYS A 151 1.70 16.11 9.34
CA LYS A 151 0.68 17.04 9.84
C LYS A 151 -0.50 16.34 10.53
N GLN A 152 -0.85 15.13 10.08
CA GLN A 152 -1.97 14.34 10.60
C GLN A 152 -1.50 13.09 11.38
N ALA A 153 -0.20 12.94 11.63
CA ALA A 153 0.33 11.82 12.41
C ALA A 153 -0.35 11.64 13.79
N PRO A 154 -0.64 12.71 14.58
CA PRO A 154 -1.38 12.56 15.83
C PRO A 154 -2.81 12.04 15.64
N ALA A 155 -3.53 12.49 14.59
CA ALA A 155 -4.87 12.02 14.28
C ALA A 155 -4.87 10.54 13.85
N ILE A 156 -3.89 10.13 13.05
CA ILE A 156 -3.70 8.73 12.63
C ILE A 156 -3.37 7.84 13.83
N SER A 157 -2.41 8.26 14.68
CA SER A 157 -2.08 7.56 15.93
C SER A 157 -3.30 7.37 16.84
N ALA A 158 -4.05 8.44 17.08
CA ALA A 158 -5.23 8.42 17.94
C ALA A 158 -6.36 7.56 17.35
N LEU A 159 -6.60 7.61 16.03
CA LEU A 159 -7.57 6.77 15.33
C LEU A 159 -7.23 5.28 15.48
N LEU A 160 -5.99 4.90 15.14
CA LEU A 160 -5.55 3.50 15.14
C LEU A 160 -5.52 2.93 16.56
N SER A 161 -4.98 3.67 17.54
CA SER A 161 -4.91 3.22 18.94
C SER A 161 -6.29 3.08 19.59
N ARG A 162 -7.10 4.15 19.60
CA ARG A 162 -8.45 4.14 20.21
C ARG A 162 -9.38 3.16 19.50
N GLY A 163 -9.26 3.03 18.17
CA GLY A 163 -10.02 2.06 17.39
C GLY A 163 -9.69 0.61 17.74
N THR A 164 -8.40 0.27 17.87
CA THR A 164 -7.96 -1.08 18.23
C THR A 164 -8.44 -1.47 19.64
N LEU A 165 -8.33 -0.55 20.61
CA LEU A 165 -8.84 -0.76 21.98
C LEU A 165 -10.37 -0.94 22.03
N GLN A 166 -11.12 -0.32 21.11
CA GLN A 166 -12.58 -0.49 20.99
C GLN A 166 -12.98 -1.70 20.12
N GLY A 167 -12.04 -2.57 19.73
CA GLY A 167 -12.31 -3.78 18.94
C GLY A 167 -12.80 -3.50 17.52
N ILE A 168 -12.56 -2.31 16.98
CA ILE A 168 -12.95 -1.95 15.61
C ILE A 168 -12.06 -2.72 14.62
N ALA A 169 -12.66 -3.26 13.56
CA ALA A 169 -11.97 -4.08 12.56
C ALA A 169 -10.73 -3.33 12.00
N PRO A 170 -9.52 -3.93 12.05
CA PRO A 170 -8.31 -3.26 11.61
C PRO A 170 -8.35 -2.78 10.15
N ALA A 171 -9.05 -3.49 9.26
CA ALA A 171 -9.23 -3.06 7.87
C ALA A 171 -9.94 -1.70 7.78
N THR A 172 -11.01 -1.48 8.55
CA THR A 172 -11.75 -0.21 8.63
C THR A 172 -10.87 0.91 9.20
N LEU A 173 -10.06 0.61 10.22
CA LEU A 173 -9.13 1.58 10.81
C LEU A 173 -8.03 1.97 9.83
N ASN A 174 -7.46 1.01 9.09
CA ASN A 174 -6.44 1.27 8.08
C ASN A 174 -6.99 2.03 6.87
N ALA A 175 -8.21 1.69 6.41
CA ALA A 175 -8.93 2.42 5.38
C ALA A 175 -9.13 3.90 5.74
N ASN A 176 -9.52 4.19 6.99
CA ASN A 176 -9.71 5.55 7.46
C ASN A 176 -8.39 6.28 7.71
N ALA A 177 -7.33 5.59 8.16
CA ALA A 177 -5.98 6.14 8.18
C ALA A 177 -5.46 6.48 6.76
N TRP A 178 -5.80 5.69 5.73
CA TRP A 178 -5.53 6.03 4.33
C TRP A 178 -6.33 7.24 3.86
N ARG A 179 -7.61 7.39 4.24
CA ARG A 179 -8.42 8.58 3.88
C ARG A 179 -7.84 9.87 4.46
N ILE A 180 -7.35 9.83 5.72
CA ILE A 180 -6.60 10.95 6.32
C ILE A 180 -5.33 11.25 5.50
N GLN A 181 -4.56 10.21 5.15
CA GLN A 181 -3.30 10.38 4.41
C GLN A 181 -3.48 10.90 2.97
N ALA A 182 -4.56 10.47 2.30
CA ALA A 182 -4.94 10.94 0.97
C ALA A 182 -5.50 12.38 0.96
N GLY A 183 -5.66 13.01 2.14
CA GLY A 183 -6.24 14.34 2.27
C GLY A 183 -7.70 14.40 1.82
N LEU A 184 -8.45 13.30 1.95
CA LEU A 184 -9.86 13.23 1.59
C LEU A 184 -10.68 14.00 2.65
N PRO A 185 -11.38 15.09 2.30
CA PRO A 185 -12.18 15.86 3.27
C PRO A 185 -13.27 15.00 3.91
N LEU A 186 -13.44 15.10 5.23
CA LEU A 186 -14.31 14.20 6.01
C LEU A 186 -15.73 14.08 5.44
N LYS A 187 -16.34 15.18 4.97
CA LYS A 187 -17.64 15.16 4.25
C LYS A 187 -17.74 14.19 3.06
N GLN A 188 -16.63 13.84 2.39
CA GLN A 188 -16.59 12.92 1.23
C GLN A 188 -16.51 11.45 1.63
N TRP A 189 -16.33 11.13 2.92
CA TRP A 189 -16.23 9.76 3.42
C TRP A 189 -17.61 9.09 3.58
N PRO A 190 -17.68 7.74 3.62
CA PRO A 190 -18.90 7.00 3.94
C PRO A 190 -19.50 7.43 5.30
N PRO A 191 -20.84 7.50 5.45
CA PRO A 191 -21.47 7.99 6.68
C PRO A 191 -21.04 7.27 7.96
N GLN A 192 -20.87 5.95 7.91
CA GLN A 192 -20.41 5.12 9.03
C GLN A 192 -18.96 5.44 9.44
N ASP A 193 -18.09 5.73 8.48
CA ASP A 193 -16.70 6.09 8.75
C ASP A 193 -16.60 7.50 9.36
N ARG A 194 -17.45 8.44 8.93
CA ARG A 194 -17.56 9.77 9.57
C ARG A 194 -18.02 9.65 11.03
N ALA A 195 -19.03 8.81 11.30
CA ALA A 195 -19.49 8.54 12.66
C ALA A 195 -18.40 7.88 13.53
N LEU A 196 -17.56 7.02 12.94
CA LEU A 196 -16.41 6.44 13.62
C LEU A 196 -15.34 7.48 13.97
N ILE A 197 -15.03 8.41 13.05
CA ILE A 197 -14.13 9.54 13.30
C ILE A 197 -14.66 10.42 14.43
N HIS A 198 -15.95 10.76 14.41
CA HIS A 198 -16.60 11.52 15.47
C HIS A 198 -16.56 10.82 16.85
N LYS A 199 -16.66 9.49 16.86
CA LYS A 199 -16.59 8.69 18.09
C LYS A 199 -15.17 8.54 18.63
N LEU A 200 -14.18 8.38 17.74
CA LEU A 200 -12.80 8.04 18.13
C LEU A 200 -11.89 9.25 18.29
N ILE A 201 -11.98 10.24 17.41
CA ILE A 201 -11.04 11.38 17.31
C ILE A 201 -11.75 12.73 17.00
N PRO A 202 -12.81 13.12 17.74
CA PRO A 202 -13.58 14.34 17.47
C PRO A 202 -12.73 15.62 17.56
N GLU A 203 -11.68 15.63 18.37
CA GLU A 203 -10.79 16.80 18.51
C GLU A 203 -9.96 17.07 17.25
N TYR A 204 -9.82 16.07 16.37
CA TYR A 204 -9.05 16.16 15.13
C TYR A 204 -9.90 16.50 13.89
N GLU A 205 -11.24 16.38 13.93
CA GLU A 205 -12.13 16.56 12.77
C GLU A 205 -11.85 17.85 11.97
N LYS A 206 -11.67 18.97 12.67
CA LYS A 206 -11.38 20.28 12.05
C LYS A 206 -10.08 20.29 11.24
N GLY A 207 -9.12 19.42 11.58
CA GLY A 207 -7.89 19.20 10.81
C GLY A 207 -8.09 18.36 9.55
N LEU A 208 -9.16 17.54 9.48
CA LEU A 208 -9.44 16.58 8.41
C LEU A 208 -10.32 17.12 7.28
N GLU A 209 -11.00 18.25 7.46
CA GLU A 209 -11.70 18.96 6.36
C GLU A 209 -10.75 19.72 5.40
N GLY A 210 -9.45 19.78 5.72
CA GLY A 210 -8.42 20.46 4.93
C GLY A 210 -7.92 19.63 3.73
N ASP A 211 -8.32 20.02 2.52
CA ASP A 211 -7.93 19.35 1.27
C ASP A 211 -6.50 19.70 0.83
N TYR A 212 -5.55 18.85 1.21
CA TYR A 212 -4.11 18.98 0.89
C TYR A 212 -3.82 18.91 -0.62
N LEU A 213 -4.52 18.06 -1.38
CA LEU A 213 -4.31 17.95 -2.83
C LEU A 213 -4.89 19.16 -3.57
N GLN A 214 -6.03 19.67 -3.12
CA GLN A 214 -6.59 20.94 -3.63
C GLN A 214 -5.66 22.13 -3.35
N GLN A 215 -4.87 22.12 -2.26
CA GLN A 215 -3.84 23.15 -2.05
C GLN A 215 -2.77 23.09 -3.16
N ILE A 216 -2.31 21.90 -3.54
CA ILE A 216 -1.33 21.72 -4.64
C ILE A 216 -1.94 22.14 -5.99
N ASP A 217 -3.17 21.72 -6.28
CA ASP A 217 -3.91 22.16 -7.49
C ASP A 217 -4.10 23.68 -7.50
N ASN A 218 -4.46 24.30 -6.38
CA ASN A 218 -4.63 25.75 -6.26
C ASN A 218 -3.32 26.51 -6.50
N THR A 219 -2.21 26.04 -5.95
CA THR A 219 -0.87 26.60 -6.23
C THR A 219 -0.55 26.52 -7.72
N TYR A 220 -0.68 25.34 -8.35
CA TYR A 220 -0.44 25.19 -9.79
C TYR A 220 -1.35 26.08 -10.65
N ASN A 221 -2.63 26.20 -10.28
CA ASN A 221 -3.62 26.99 -11.01
C ASN A 221 -3.31 28.50 -11.03
N GLN A 222 -2.45 29.01 -10.13
CA GLN A 222 -1.96 30.39 -10.19
C GLN A 222 -0.96 30.63 -11.34
N PHE A 223 -0.22 29.59 -11.75
CA PHE A 223 0.85 29.70 -12.74
C PHE A 223 0.52 29.08 -14.11
N ARG A 224 -0.50 28.23 -14.21
CA ARG A 224 -0.89 27.53 -15.46
C ARG A 224 -1.23 28.46 -16.65
N LEU A 225 -1.42 29.75 -16.41
CA LEU A 225 -1.67 30.77 -17.43
C LEU A 225 -0.39 31.30 -18.11
N VAL A 226 0.79 30.99 -17.56
CA VAL A 226 2.08 31.35 -18.18
C VAL A 226 2.37 30.40 -19.34
N PRO A 227 2.55 30.90 -20.59
CA PRO A 227 2.82 30.06 -21.75
C PRO A 227 4.04 29.17 -21.57
N GLY A 228 3.93 27.88 -21.94
CA GLY A 228 5.03 26.90 -21.84
C GLY A 228 5.18 26.21 -20.47
N ILE A 229 4.32 26.51 -19.50
CA ILE A 229 4.18 25.69 -18.29
C ILE A 229 3.50 24.36 -18.68
N PRO A 230 4.13 23.19 -18.41
CA PRO A 230 3.55 21.89 -18.74
C PRO A 230 2.42 21.52 -17.77
N SER A 231 1.75 20.38 -18.00
CA SER A 231 0.67 19.93 -17.11
C SER A 231 1.18 19.69 -15.69
N LEU A 232 0.30 19.80 -14.69
CA LEU A 232 0.67 19.49 -13.31
C LEU A 232 1.19 18.05 -13.18
N ASN A 233 0.63 17.10 -13.91
CA ASN A 233 1.10 15.71 -13.87
C ASN A 233 2.53 15.60 -14.43
N ASP A 234 2.90 16.39 -15.43
CA ASP A 234 4.26 16.40 -15.99
C ASP A 234 5.25 17.12 -15.09
N LEU A 235 4.86 18.22 -14.44
CA LEU A 235 5.66 18.85 -13.39
C LEU A 235 5.91 17.88 -12.22
N LEU A 236 4.90 17.14 -11.78
CA LEU A 236 5.03 16.16 -10.70
C LEU A 236 5.94 14.99 -11.12
N ARG A 237 5.81 14.46 -12.34
CA ARG A 237 6.77 13.47 -12.90
C ARG A 237 8.21 14.00 -12.91
N GLN A 238 8.40 15.25 -13.35
CA GLN A 238 9.71 15.93 -13.40
C GLN A 238 10.26 16.27 -12.00
N SER A 239 9.41 16.35 -10.98
CA SER A 239 9.80 16.64 -9.59
C SER A 239 10.35 15.42 -8.83
N GLY A 240 10.48 14.25 -9.47
CA GLY A 240 11.02 13.04 -8.86
C GLY A 240 10.12 12.48 -7.75
N ALA A 241 10.72 11.83 -6.74
CA ALA A 241 9.99 11.10 -5.71
C ALA A 241 8.90 11.91 -4.96
N PRO A 242 9.11 13.18 -4.57
CA PRO A 242 8.05 14.00 -3.96
C PRO A 242 6.84 14.21 -4.89
N GLY A 243 7.07 14.36 -6.20
CA GLY A 243 5.99 14.52 -7.16
C GLY A 243 5.27 13.21 -7.49
N GLN A 244 6.00 12.09 -7.54
CA GLN A 244 5.41 10.76 -7.64
C GLN A 244 4.53 10.42 -6.42
N LEU A 245 4.93 10.81 -5.21
CA LEU A 245 4.11 10.68 -4.01
C LEU A 245 2.77 11.43 -4.15
N VAL A 246 2.77 12.66 -4.71
CA VAL A 246 1.53 13.40 -4.99
C VAL A 246 0.67 12.68 -6.03
N LEU A 247 1.25 12.13 -7.09
CA LEU A 247 0.51 11.37 -8.11
C LEU A 247 -0.14 10.11 -7.51
N GLN A 248 0.61 9.34 -6.72
CA GLN A 248 0.07 8.18 -5.99
C GLN A 248 -1.01 8.60 -4.98
N LEU A 249 -0.87 9.74 -4.29
CA LEU A 249 -1.90 10.30 -3.39
C LEU A 249 -3.19 10.67 -4.13
N ARG A 250 -3.11 11.24 -5.35
CA ARG A 250 -4.30 11.54 -6.18
C ARG A 250 -5.03 10.26 -6.59
N GLN A 251 -4.28 9.24 -7.03
CA GLN A 251 -4.85 7.93 -7.37
C GLN A 251 -5.49 7.26 -6.15
N ALA A 252 -4.77 7.22 -5.03
CA ALA A 252 -5.27 6.66 -3.78
C ALA A 252 -6.55 7.36 -3.32
N ARG A 253 -6.60 8.70 -3.37
CA ARG A 253 -7.80 9.47 -3.03
C ARG A 253 -9.00 9.12 -3.90
N GLN A 254 -8.81 8.95 -5.21
CA GLN A 254 -9.89 8.60 -6.13
C GLN A 254 -10.51 7.23 -5.78
N THR A 255 -9.68 6.25 -5.43
CA THR A 255 -10.11 4.94 -4.92
C THR A 255 -10.79 5.04 -3.54
N LEU A 256 -10.21 5.83 -2.62
CA LEU A 256 -10.70 5.96 -1.24
C LEU A 256 -12.00 6.78 -1.09
N ALA A 257 -12.33 7.58 -2.11
CA ALA A 257 -13.58 8.32 -2.25
C ALA A 257 -14.73 7.46 -2.83
N ASP A 258 -14.43 6.32 -3.45
CA ASP A 258 -15.44 5.38 -3.92
C ASP A 258 -16.04 4.64 -2.73
N GLN A 259 -17.28 5.01 -2.38
CA GLN A 259 -18.00 4.44 -1.24
C GLN A 259 -18.57 3.03 -1.51
N THR A 260 -18.41 2.49 -2.73
CA THR A 260 -18.80 1.11 -3.08
C THR A 260 -17.70 0.09 -2.76
N ILE A 261 -16.45 0.52 -2.54
CA ILE A 261 -15.32 -0.35 -2.22
C ILE A 261 -15.27 -0.59 -0.71
N SER A 262 -15.37 -1.86 -0.29
CA SER A 262 -15.26 -2.22 1.14
C SER A 262 -13.82 -2.05 1.65
N ALA A 263 -13.65 -1.87 2.96
CA ALA A 263 -12.35 -1.59 3.56
C ALA A 263 -11.33 -2.72 3.31
N GLU A 264 -11.82 -3.96 3.22
CA GLU A 264 -11.10 -5.19 2.97
C GLU A 264 -10.64 -5.31 1.50
N ARG A 265 -11.30 -4.60 0.58
CA ARG A 265 -10.97 -4.57 -0.86
C ARG A 265 -10.09 -3.39 -1.28
N LEU A 266 -9.93 -2.37 -0.44
CA LEU A 266 -9.00 -1.27 -0.70
C LEU A 266 -7.54 -1.71 -0.96
N PRO A 267 -6.98 -2.74 -0.28
CA PRO A 267 -5.65 -3.29 -0.62
C PRO A 267 -5.49 -3.75 -2.08
N ASP A 268 -6.51 -4.38 -2.69
CA ASP A 268 -6.46 -4.78 -4.10
C ASP A 268 -6.35 -3.57 -5.05
N MET A 269 -6.95 -2.44 -4.65
CA MET A 269 -7.19 -1.28 -5.52
C MET A 269 -6.18 -0.15 -5.32
N LEU A 270 -5.54 -0.08 -4.15
CA LEU A 270 -4.53 0.94 -3.81
C LEU A 270 -3.10 0.48 -4.10
N TYR A 271 -2.83 -0.79 -3.82
CA TYR A 271 -1.46 -1.31 -3.87
C TYR A 271 -1.02 -1.40 -5.33
N GLU A 272 0.21 -0.97 -5.65
CA GLU A 272 0.69 -1.03 -7.03
C GLU A 272 0.81 -2.50 -7.50
N PRO A 273 0.51 -2.82 -8.77
CA PRO A 273 0.88 -4.11 -9.34
C PRO A 273 2.39 -4.14 -9.46
N THR A 274 3.07 -4.90 -8.59
CA THR A 274 4.46 -5.26 -8.83
C THR A 274 4.50 -6.15 -10.07
N GLY A 275 5.24 -5.72 -11.10
CA GLY A 275 5.31 -6.42 -12.40
C GLY A 275 5.96 -7.81 -12.34
N ASP A 276 6.48 -8.20 -11.17
CA ASP A 276 6.99 -9.52 -10.83
C ASP A 276 5.90 -10.59 -10.67
N GLY A 277 4.63 -10.18 -10.48
CA GLY A 277 3.51 -11.11 -10.26
C GLY A 277 3.53 -11.82 -8.90
N LEU A 278 4.29 -11.32 -7.92
CA LEU A 278 4.30 -11.86 -6.56
C LEU A 278 2.98 -11.57 -5.81
N PRO A 279 2.62 -12.39 -4.79
CA PRO A 279 1.52 -12.06 -3.91
C PRO A 279 1.82 -10.77 -3.13
N ARG A 280 1.04 -9.70 -3.37
CA ARG A 280 1.12 -8.45 -2.57
C ARG A 280 0.90 -8.68 -1.08
N VAL A 281 0.18 -9.75 -0.76
CA VAL A 281 0.01 -10.32 0.58
C VAL A 281 0.94 -11.53 0.68
N LEU A 282 2.20 -11.30 1.04
CA LEU A 282 3.11 -12.41 1.35
C LEU A 282 2.71 -13.05 2.68
N PRO A 283 2.75 -14.39 2.81
CA PRO A 283 2.38 -15.08 4.05
C PRO A 283 3.40 -14.82 5.17
N ALA A 284 2.96 -15.04 6.42
CA ALA A 284 3.82 -14.99 7.60
C ALA A 284 5.04 -15.91 7.45
N ALA A 285 6.25 -15.34 7.52
CA ALA A 285 7.47 -16.15 7.61
C ALA A 285 7.63 -16.69 9.04
N LYS A 286 7.78 -18.03 9.17
CA LYS A 286 8.07 -18.67 10.46
C LYS A 286 9.37 -18.15 11.11
N ASP A 287 10.31 -17.70 10.29
CA ASP A 287 11.62 -17.20 10.69
C ASP A 287 11.69 -15.66 10.68
N SER A 288 10.63 -15.00 11.16
CA SER A 288 10.52 -13.55 11.23
C SER A 288 11.61 -12.95 12.13
N SER A 289 12.64 -12.32 11.56
CA SER A 289 13.69 -11.69 12.36
C SER A 289 13.17 -10.41 13.04
N PRO A 290 13.48 -10.20 14.33
CA PRO A 290 13.13 -8.97 15.03
C PRO A 290 13.88 -7.77 14.44
N SER A 291 13.33 -6.56 14.59
CA SER A 291 14.11 -5.35 14.34
C SER A 291 15.36 -5.30 15.23
N PRO A 292 16.39 -4.51 14.83
CA PRO A 292 17.40 -4.07 15.79
C PRO A 292 16.72 -3.34 16.96
N TRP A 293 17.38 -3.34 18.11
CA TRP A 293 16.95 -2.53 19.25
C TRP A 293 17.17 -1.04 18.96
N ALA A 294 16.21 -0.22 19.36
CA ALA A 294 16.21 1.23 19.21
C ALA A 294 15.94 1.91 20.57
N GLU A 295 16.70 2.95 20.92
CA GLU A 295 16.39 3.81 22.07
C GLU A 295 15.34 4.86 21.63
N VAL A 296 14.06 4.54 21.81
CA VAL A 296 12.93 5.36 21.35
C VAL A 296 12.70 6.60 22.23
N GLN A 297 13.09 6.51 23.50
CA GLN A 297 13.21 7.61 24.47
C GLN A 297 14.37 7.32 25.43
N PRO A 298 14.96 8.32 26.12
CA PRO A 298 16.11 8.10 27.01
C PRO A 298 15.86 7.02 28.08
N GLY A 299 16.52 5.87 27.95
CA GLY A 299 16.35 4.72 28.84
C GLY A 299 15.13 3.83 28.54
N ILE A 300 14.43 4.02 27.43
CA ILE A 300 13.41 3.11 26.89
C ILE A 300 13.91 2.53 25.57
N PHE A 301 14.17 1.22 25.56
CA PHE A 301 14.62 0.49 24.38
C PHE A 301 13.48 -0.34 23.82
N ALA A 302 13.28 -0.34 22.51
CA ALA A 302 12.21 -1.11 21.86
C ALA A 302 12.70 -1.83 20.61
N ARG A 303 12.04 -2.94 20.27
CA ARG A 303 12.13 -3.64 18.99
C ARG A 303 10.78 -4.20 18.57
N PHE A 304 10.65 -4.53 17.30
CA PHE A 304 9.40 -5.00 16.70
C PHE A 304 9.62 -6.20 15.77
N THR A 305 8.74 -7.19 15.88
CA THR A 305 8.82 -8.47 15.16
C THR A 305 7.51 -8.74 14.43
N VAL A 306 7.58 -8.80 13.10
CA VAL A 306 6.44 -9.01 12.20
C VAL A 306 6.12 -10.50 12.11
N ILE A 307 5.11 -10.95 12.87
CA ILE A 307 4.71 -12.37 12.95
C ILE A 307 3.53 -12.63 12.00
N GLU A 308 2.33 -12.17 12.34
CA GLU A 308 1.14 -12.21 11.45
C GLU A 308 0.93 -10.89 10.67
N GLY A 309 1.82 -9.92 10.85
CA GLY A 309 1.83 -8.66 10.11
C GLY A 309 0.64 -7.72 10.29
N ASN A 310 0.54 -6.74 9.40
CA ASN A 310 -0.53 -5.77 9.25
C ASN A 310 -1.91 -6.40 9.42
N LEU A 311 -2.74 -5.78 10.25
CA LEU A 311 -4.08 -6.26 10.64
C LEU A 311 -4.10 -7.59 11.44
N GLY A 312 -3.01 -8.37 11.44
CA GLY A 312 -2.75 -9.51 12.33
C GLY A 312 -1.93 -9.12 13.58
N ARG A 313 -1.61 -10.12 14.40
CA ARG A 313 -0.87 -9.96 15.66
C ARG A 313 0.65 -10.06 15.46
N ASN A 314 1.35 -9.15 16.11
CA ASN A 314 2.80 -8.99 16.03
C ASN A 314 3.37 -8.79 17.43
N LEU A 315 4.66 -8.99 17.58
CA LEU A 315 5.34 -8.86 18.87
C LEU A 315 6.09 -7.53 18.93
N PHE A 316 5.74 -6.69 19.89
CA PHE A 316 6.51 -5.51 20.27
C PHE A 316 7.16 -5.76 21.63
N GLU A 317 8.48 -5.60 21.70
CA GLU A 317 9.29 -5.89 22.89
C GLU A 317 10.01 -4.63 23.33
N PHE A 318 10.02 -4.33 24.62
CA PHE A 318 10.67 -3.14 25.14
C PHE A 318 11.23 -3.33 26.57
N ARG A 319 12.30 -2.58 26.86
CA ARG A 319 12.97 -2.50 28.16
C ARG A 319 12.82 -1.09 28.71
N VAL A 320 12.24 -0.99 29.91
CA VAL A 320 12.21 0.24 30.72
C VAL A 320 13.35 0.20 31.72
N THR A 321 14.23 1.19 31.73
CA THR A 321 15.32 1.29 32.72
C THR A 321 14.95 2.18 33.90
N PRO A 322 15.67 2.09 35.06
CA PRO A 322 15.48 3.00 36.18
C PRO A 322 15.59 4.49 35.81
N LYS A 323 16.40 4.82 34.79
CA LYS A 323 16.51 6.18 34.24
C LYS A 323 15.20 6.68 33.64
N ALA A 324 14.48 5.82 32.91
CA ALA A 324 13.19 6.19 32.31
C ALA A 324 12.11 6.39 33.37
N SER A 325 11.99 5.47 34.34
CA SER A 325 11.03 5.60 35.44
C SER A 325 11.32 6.82 36.33
N ALA A 326 12.59 7.17 36.58
CA ALA A 326 12.96 8.41 37.27
C ALA A 326 12.55 9.67 36.49
N ALA A 327 12.83 9.71 35.18
CA ALA A 327 12.48 10.84 34.33
C ALA A 327 10.95 11.09 34.22
N ILE A 328 10.13 10.06 34.44
CA ILE A 328 8.66 10.18 34.54
C ILE A 328 8.27 10.84 35.88
N ASN A 329 8.87 10.42 36.99
CA ASN A 329 8.57 10.96 38.32
C ASN A 329 9.00 12.44 38.47
N ASP A 330 10.12 12.84 37.87
CA ASP A 330 10.61 14.22 37.91
C ASP A 330 9.79 15.17 37.01
N ASN A 331 9.20 14.67 35.91
CA ASN A 331 8.47 15.48 34.94
C ASN A 331 6.94 15.38 35.08
N SER A 332 6.39 16.13 36.04
CA SER A 332 4.94 16.45 36.08
C SER A 332 4.43 17.27 34.87
N ASP A 333 5.33 17.64 33.95
CA ASP A 333 5.07 18.30 32.67
C ASP A 333 5.41 17.43 31.43
N LEU A 334 5.44 16.10 31.56
CA LEU A 334 5.43 15.22 30.38
C LEU A 334 4.13 15.42 29.59
N VAL A 335 4.25 16.13 28.47
CA VAL A 335 3.15 16.73 27.68
C VAL A 335 2.14 15.72 27.10
N ALA A 336 2.43 14.41 27.16
CA ALA A 336 1.67 13.35 26.50
C ALA A 336 0.20 13.18 26.95
N THR A 337 -0.19 13.64 28.14
CA THR A 337 -1.57 13.47 28.68
C THR A 337 -2.37 14.77 28.82
N LYS A 338 -1.73 15.94 28.97
CA LYS A 338 -2.44 17.22 29.26
C LYS A 338 -3.38 17.72 28.15
N GLU A 339 -3.32 17.15 26.94
CA GLU A 339 -4.30 17.37 25.87
C GLU A 339 -5.40 16.28 25.80
N LEU A 340 -5.18 15.09 26.36
CA LEU A 340 -6.17 14.00 26.44
C LEU A 340 -7.23 14.22 27.53
N ASP A 341 -6.87 14.87 28.64
CA ASP A 341 -7.71 14.97 29.85
C ASP A 341 -8.94 15.89 29.74
N LYS A 342 -9.19 16.55 28.60
CA LYS A 342 -10.28 17.54 28.47
C LYS A 342 -11.63 16.94 28.10
N LYS A 343 -12.17 16.20 29.08
CA LYS A 343 -13.57 15.74 29.23
C LYS A 343 -14.06 14.67 28.26
N VAL A 344 -13.83 13.41 28.64
CA VAL A 344 -14.69 12.29 28.23
C VAL A 344 -15.47 11.81 29.46
N LEU A 345 -16.71 12.28 29.59
CA LEU A 345 -17.68 11.76 30.58
C LEU A 345 -18.63 10.78 29.87
N VAL A 346 -18.35 9.48 29.98
CA VAL A 346 -19.26 8.44 29.48
C VAL A 346 -20.27 8.09 30.58
N SER A 347 -21.54 8.42 30.35
CA SER A 347 -22.64 7.89 31.15
C SER A 347 -22.81 6.40 30.87
N GLY A 348 -22.67 5.56 31.90
CA GLY A 348 -22.77 4.12 31.74
C GLY A 348 -24.16 3.63 31.33
N GLN A 349 -24.21 2.71 30.37
CA GLN A 349 -25.32 1.78 30.17
C GLN A 349 -24.77 0.36 30.25
N THR A 350 -25.45 -0.50 31.02
CA THR A 350 -25.02 -1.87 31.31
C THR A 350 -25.37 -2.82 30.16
N GLY A 351 -24.41 -3.08 29.28
CA GLY A 351 -24.45 -4.21 28.35
C GLY A 351 -23.96 -5.51 29.02
N THR A 352 -24.45 -6.66 28.54
CA THR A 352 -24.05 -8.01 28.99
C THR A 352 -22.56 -8.29 28.77
N PRO A 353 -21.92 -9.12 29.62
CA PRO A 353 -20.49 -9.37 29.55
C PRO A 353 -20.10 -10.16 28.29
N ALA A 354 -19.21 -9.59 27.49
CA ALA A 354 -18.56 -10.30 26.39
C ALA A 354 -17.48 -11.27 26.93
N THR A 355 -17.24 -12.35 26.18
CA THR A 355 -16.17 -13.33 26.44
C THR A 355 -14.80 -12.63 26.51
N PRO A 356 -13.87 -13.02 27.42
CA PRO A 356 -12.55 -12.39 27.52
C PRO A 356 -11.69 -12.63 26.26
N GLY A 357 -11.78 -11.69 25.31
CA GLY A 357 -10.94 -11.62 24.12
C GLY A 357 -9.68 -10.81 24.38
N SER A 358 -8.53 -11.25 23.84
CA SER A 358 -7.27 -10.52 23.96
C SER A 358 -7.37 -9.14 23.29
N VAL A 359 -7.28 -8.09 24.09
CA VAL A 359 -7.12 -6.71 23.62
C VAL A 359 -5.67 -6.53 23.14
N VAL A 360 -5.49 -5.72 22.10
CA VAL A 360 -4.24 -5.58 21.35
C VAL A 360 -3.88 -4.09 21.27
N CYS A 361 -2.59 -3.77 21.30
CA CYS A 361 -2.14 -2.38 21.41
C CYS A 361 -1.38 -1.87 20.18
N ASN A 362 -0.98 -0.61 20.26
CA ASN A 362 -0.27 0.10 19.20
C ASN A 362 0.88 0.92 19.81
N SER A 363 1.91 1.23 19.01
CA SER A 363 3.03 2.09 19.39
C SER A 363 3.17 3.22 18.37
N ASN A 364 3.61 4.40 18.79
CA ASN A 364 3.64 5.61 17.93
C ASN A 364 4.83 5.63 16.94
N HIS A 365 5.16 4.47 16.36
CA HIS A 365 6.36 4.27 15.57
C HIS A 365 6.04 3.82 14.14
N ILE A 366 6.71 4.43 13.17
CA ILE A 366 6.87 3.89 11.81
C ILE A 366 8.01 2.87 11.84
N THR A 367 8.01 1.92 10.92
CA THR A 367 9.15 1.01 10.73
C THR A 367 9.66 1.03 9.29
N TYR A 368 10.98 0.94 9.10
CA TYR A 368 11.65 1.02 7.80
C TYR A 368 12.46 -0.24 7.51
N SER A 369 12.27 -0.86 6.34
CA SER A 369 13.13 -1.95 5.89
C SER A 369 14.61 -1.52 5.91
N LYS A 370 15.51 -2.41 6.33
CA LYS A 370 16.93 -2.12 6.53
C LYS A 370 17.60 -1.53 5.27
N ASP A 371 17.15 -1.96 4.10
CA ASP A 371 17.81 -1.75 2.80
C ASP A 371 16.93 -1.07 1.73
N LYS A 372 15.68 -0.66 2.05
CA LYS A 372 14.73 -0.02 1.13
C LYS A 372 13.84 1.03 1.83
N PRO A 373 13.31 2.05 1.13
CA PRO A 373 12.30 2.97 1.67
C PRO A 373 11.01 2.26 2.12
N ALA A 374 10.17 2.98 2.88
CA ALA A 374 9.15 2.44 3.81
C ALA A 374 8.18 1.37 3.26
N GLN A 375 7.86 0.38 4.12
CA GLN A 375 6.97 -0.78 3.90
C GLN A 375 6.50 -1.31 5.28
N ALA A 376 5.22 -1.69 5.48
CA ALA A 376 4.72 -2.20 6.79
C ALA A 376 3.39 -3.03 6.67
N LEU A 377 3.41 -4.37 6.82
CA LEU A 377 2.46 -5.33 6.17
C LEU A 377 2.28 -6.71 6.91
N ILE A 378 1.62 -7.77 6.36
CA ILE A 378 0.36 -8.59 6.65
C ILE A 378 0.79 -10.11 6.84
N PRO A 379 -0.01 -11.24 7.00
CA PRO A 379 -1.48 -11.52 7.14
C PRO A 379 -1.97 -12.64 8.16
N ALA A 380 -3.31 -12.93 8.18
CA ALA A 380 -4.01 -13.97 8.99
C ALA A 380 -4.48 -15.25 8.21
N CYS A 381 -5.08 -16.25 8.89
CA CYS A 381 -4.90 -17.70 8.61
C CYS A 381 -6.10 -18.58 8.10
N VAL A 382 -5.81 -19.87 7.82
CA VAL A 382 -6.60 -20.90 7.07
C VAL A 382 -6.83 -22.20 7.91
N SER A 383 -7.61 -23.19 7.43
CA SER A 383 -7.85 -24.52 8.07
C SER A 383 -7.58 -25.73 7.15
N GLU A 384 -7.42 -26.93 7.73
CA GLU A 384 -6.96 -28.17 7.03
C GLU A 384 -8.06 -29.21 6.70
N GLY A 385 -7.79 -30.09 5.71
CA GLY A 385 -8.64 -31.24 5.33
C GLY A 385 -7.82 -32.46 4.88
N LYS A 386 -8.36 -33.69 5.04
CA LYS A 386 -7.63 -34.96 4.86
C LYS A 386 -7.68 -35.52 3.42
N ALA A 387 -6.64 -36.25 3.04
CA ALA A 387 -6.48 -36.84 1.71
C ALA A 387 -7.27 -38.15 1.50
N ALA A 388 -7.60 -38.43 0.24
CA ALA A 388 -8.18 -39.69 -0.25
C ALA A 388 -7.32 -40.29 -1.39
N GLU A 389 -7.62 -41.53 -1.76
CA GLU A 389 -6.79 -42.40 -2.61
C GLU A 389 -6.75 -41.93 -4.09
N LYS A 390 -5.56 -41.81 -4.67
CA LYS A 390 -5.35 -41.09 -5.94
C LYS A 390 -5.52 -41.97 -7.18
N LYS A 391 -6.51 -41.64 -8.02
CA LYS A 391 -6.39 -41.85 -9.47
C LYS A 391 -5.26 -40.95 -10.03
N LYS A 392 -4.62 -41.39 -11.12
CA LYS A 392 -3.56 -40.62 -11.80
C LYS A 392 -4.22 -39.56 -12.72
N HIS A 393 -4.64 -38.44 -12.15
CA HIS A 393 -5.34 -37.37 -12.87
C HIS A 393 -4.47 -36.72 -13.96
N LYS A 394 -5.09 -36.42 -15.11
CA LYS A 394 -4.49 -35.68 -16.24
C LYS A 394 -4.62 -34.17 -15.97
N GLY A 395 -3.58 -33.55 -15.44
CA GLY A 395 -3.55 -32.11 -15.16
C GLY A 395 -3.37 -31.22 -16.40
N VAL A 396 -3.17 -29.93 -16.16
CA VAL A 396 -2.98 -28.90 -17.20
C VAL A 396 -1.85 -27.95 -16.87
N VAL A 397 -1.26 -27.31 -17.89
CA VAL A 397 -0.24 -26.26 -17.74
C VAL A 397 -0.80 -24.94 -18.30
N VAL A 398 -0.88 -23.91 -17.46
CA VAL A 398 -1.29 -22.56 -17.86
C VAL A 398 -0.04 -21.71 -18.12
N TYR A 399 -0.03 -21.01 -19.24
CA TYR A 399 1.03 -20.09 -19.68
C TYR A 399 0.48 -18.65 -19.60
N VAL A 400 1.25 -17.75 -19.00
CA VAL A 400 0.84 -16.34 -18.83
C VAL A 400 2.00 -15.42 -19.23
N TRP A 401 1.70 -14.44 -20.10
CA TRP A 401 2.57 -13.32 -20.41
C TRP A 401 1.97 -12.07 -19.74
N ASN A 402 2.77 -11.36 -18.96
CA ASN A 402 2.28 -10.27 -18.12
C ASN A 402 1.90 -9.03 -18.94
N TYR A 403 0.83 -8.34 -18.51
CA TYR A 403 0.55 -6.97 -18.94
C TYR A 403 1.71 -6.08 -18.48
N VAL A 404 2.41 -5.46 -19.43
CA VAL A 404 3.50 -4.50 -19.16
C VAL A 404 3.08 -3.06 -19.45
N GLY A 405 2.10 -2.86 -20.32
CA GLY A 405 1.51 -1.54 -20.59
C GLY A 405 0.66 -1.55 -21.86
N SER A 406 -0.37 -0.70 -21.90
CA SER A 406 -1.29 -0.62 -23.05
C SER A 406 -0.63 -0.15 -24.35
N THR A 407 0.62 0.30 -24.29
CA THR A 407 1.46 0.77 -25.40
C THR A 407 2.60 -0.21 -25.76
N GLU A 408 2.76 -1.32 -25.04
CA GLU A 408 3.87 -2.27 -25.22
C GLU A 408 3.34 -3.70 -25.43
N SER A 409 2.79 -4.33 -24.39
CA SER A 409 1.99 -5.54 -24.50
C SER A 409 0.92 -5.55 -23.39
N TRP A 410 -0.30 -5.87 -23.79
CA TRP A 410 -1.42 -6.08 -22.87
C TRP A 410 -1.34 -7.45 -22.17
N GLY A 411 -0.34 -8.27 -22.55
CA GLY A 411 -0.13 -9.62 -22.08
C GLY A 411 -1.14 -10.62 -22.66
N HIS A 412 -0.89 -11.89 -22.37
CA HIS A 412 -1.60 -13.02 -22.97
C HIS A 412 -1.72 -14.19 -22.00
N ALA A 413 -2.66 -15.10 -22.27
CA ALA A 413 -2.81 -16.34 -21.52
C ALA A 413 -3.27 -17.49 -22.43
N SER A 414 -2.71 -18.67 -22.22
CA SER A 414 -3.08 -19.91 -22.91
C SER A 414 -2.89 -21.13 -22.00
N ILE A 415 -3.42 -22.28 -22.41
CA ILE A 415 -3.42 -23.51 -21.59
C ILE A 415 -3.12 -24.74 -22.45
N GLN A 416 -2.16 -25.54 -22.00
CA GLN A 416 -1.84 -26.85 -22.57
C GLN A 416 -2.44 -27.95 -21.68
N LEU A 417 -3.14 -28.89 -22.31
CA LEU A 417 -3.64 -30.08 -21.65
C LEU A 417 -2.51 -31.11 -21.56
N ASN A 418 -2.43 -31.85 -20.46
CA ASN A 418 -1.49 -32.96 -20.31
C ASN A 418 -2.22 -34.29 -20.58
N ASP A 419 -2.78 -34.40 -21.79
CA ASP A 419 -3.31 -35.64 -22.31
C ASP A 419 -2.18 -36.69 -22.40
N ALA A 420 -2.45 -37.90 -21.88
CA ALA A 420 -1.43 -38.92 -21.65
C ALA A 420 -1.23 -39.89 -22.83
N ASP A 421 -1.77 -39.55 -24.01
CA ASP A 421 -1.44 -40.25 -25.26
C ASP A 421 -0.08 -39.71 -25.72
N GLU A 422 0.95 -40.56 -25.66
CA GLU A 422 2.36 -40.14 -25.86
C GLU A 422 2.67 -39.67 -27.30
N ASP A 423 1.76 -39.93 -28.25
CA ASP A 423 1.93 -39.59 -29.66
C ASP A 423 1.21 -38.29 -30.10
N ILE A 424 2.05 -37.31 -30.42
CA ILE A 424 1.89 -36.30 -31.48
C ILE A 424 1.08 -35.02 -31.15
N TYR A 425 -0.02 -35.04 -30.39
CA TYR A 425 -0.79 -33.79 -30.11
C TYR A 425 -1.25 -33.61 -28.65
N LYS A 426 -0.42 -32.91 -27.85
CA LYS A 426 -0.89 -32.23 -26.64
C LYS A 426 -1.87 -31.13 -27.03
N THR A 427 -3.08 -31.16 -26.49
CA THR A 427 -4.11 -30.18 -26.85
C THR A 427 -3.71 -28.79 -26.32
N TYR A 428 -3.53 -27.81 -27.21
CA TYR A 428 -3.18 -26.44 -26.86
C TYR A 428 -4.34 -25.48 -27.15
N ILE A 429 -4.70 -24.68 -26.15
CA ILE A 429 -5.81 -23.74 -26.20
C ILE A 429 -5.24 -22.34 -26.03
N SER A 430 -5.25 -21.58 -27.12
CA SER A 430 -4.85 -20.18 -27.20
C SER A 430 -5.83 -19.44 -28.10
N TRP A 431 -6.15 -18.20 -27.75
CA TRP A 431 -7.22 -17.43 -28.37
C TRP A 431 -6.71 -16.05 -28.78
N TRP A 432 -6.33 -15.93 -30.07
CA TRP A 432 -5.62 -14.78 -30.63
C TRP A 432 -6.37 -14.23 -31.85
N PRO A 433 -6.58 -12.90 -32.00
CA PRO A 433 -7.25 -12.34 -33.17
C PRO A 433 -6.49 -12.62 -34.48
N SER A 434 -7.20 -13.01 -35.53
CA SER A 434 -6.62 -13.40 -36.83
C SER A 434 -6.11 -12.25 -37.70
N ASN A 435 -6.52 -11.02 -37.41
CA ASN A 435 -6.50 -9.94 -38.40
C ASN A 435 -5.12 -9.26 -38.56
N GLY A 436 -4.08 -9.76 -37.89
CA GLY A 436 -2.70 -9.28 -38.03
C GLY A 436 -2.44 -7.85 -37.56
N VAL A 437 -3.44 -7.17 -37.00
CA VAL A 437 -3.33 -5.81 -36.44
C VAL A 437 -2.28 -5.79 -35.33
N PRO A 438 -1.18 -5.03 -35.48
CA PRO A 438 -0.22 -4.86 -34.39
C PRO A 438 -0.90 -4.21 -33.19
N TYR A 439 -0.61 -4.68 -31.97
CA TYR A 439 -1.26 -4.15 -30.76
C TYR A 439 -1.06 -2.63 -30.60
N ILE A 440 0.05 -2.13 -31.13
CA ILE A 440 0.46 -0.72 -31.14
C ILE A 440 -0.44 0.16 -32.03
N ASP A 441 -1.08 -0.41 -33.05
CA ASP A 441 -1.89 0.34 -34.04
C ASP A 441 -3.39 0.44 -33.65
N ILE A 442 -3.80 -0.11 -32.50
CA ILE A 442 -5.19 -0.01 -32.02
C ILE A 442 -5.45 1.44 -31.52
N PRO A 443 -6.32 2.25 -32.16
CA PRO A 443 -6.35 3.70 -31.91
C PRO A 443 -6.94 4.11 -30.54
N TYR A 444 -6.05 4.22 -29.54
CA TYR A 444 -6.17 5.06 -28.35
C TYR A 444 -7.54 5.04 -27.64
N ILE A 445 -7.88 3.89 -27.03
CA ILE A 445 -8.94 3.70 -26.02
C ILE A 445 -10.39 3.87 -26.52
N ARG A 446 -10.64 4.50 -27.67
CA ARG A 446 -12.01 4.75 -28.16
C ARG A 446 -12.77 3.51 -28.60
N ASP A 447 -12.08 2.44 -28.98
CA ASP A 447 -12.71 1.20 -29.46
C ASP A 447 -12.39 -0.01 -28.57
N ILE A 448 -12.83 0.09 -27.29
CA ILE A 448 -12.91 -1.05 -26.36
C ILE A 448 -13.80 -2.19 -26.89
N SER A 449 -14.54 -1.95 -27.98
CA SER A 449 -15.39 -2.88 -28.72
C SER A 449 -14.67 -3.67 -29.83
N PHE A 450 -13.34 -3.56 -29.97
CA PHE A 450 -12.59 -4.35 -30.96
C PHE A 450 -12.90 -5.85 -30.87
N HIS A 451 -13.20 -6.43 -32.03
CA HIS A 451 -13.53 -7.84 -32.22
C HIS A 451 -12.90 -8.35 -33.53
N ALA A 452 -12.55 -9.64 -33.54
CA ALA A 452 -12.02 -10.32 -34.71
C ALA A 452 -12.33 -11.82 -34.65
N PRO A 453 -12.33 -12.55 -35.78
CA PRO A 453 -12.18 -13.99 -35.75
C PRO A 453 -10.90 -14.36 -35.01
N ALA A 454 -10.87 -15.52 -34.36
CA ALA A 454 -9.66 -16.03 -33.73
C ALA A 454 -8.90 -16.98 -34.66
N ILE A 455 -7.60 -17.12 -34.45
CA ILE A 455 -6.76 -18.12 -35.12
C ILE A 455 -7.04 -19.49 -34.48
N PRO A 456 -7.61 -20.46 -35.22
CA PRO A 456 -7.83 -21.81 -34.69
C PRO A 456 -6.51 -22.60 -34.62
N ASN A 457 -6.48 -23.64 -33.78
CA ASN A 457 -5.40 -24.63 -33.72
C ASN A 457 -3.99 -24.03 -33.54
N ARG A 458 -3.85 -22.98 -32.72
CA ARG A 458 -2.56 -22.39 -32.37
C ARG A 458 -1.65 -23.37 -31.62
N THR A 459 -0.36 -23.10 -31.63
CA THR A 459 0.66 -23.83 -30.84
C THR A 459 1.43 -22.90 -29.90
N LEU A 460 2.11 -23.46 -28.90
CA LEU A 460 2.94 -22.70 -27.96
C LEU A 460 4.04 -21.89 -28.68
N ASP A 461 4.68 -22.45 -29.71
CA ASP A 461 5.69 -21.74 -30.50
C ASP A 461 5.10 -20.55 -31.27
N GLN A 462 3.82 -20.61 -31.65
CA GLN A 462 3.14 -19.48 -32.28
C GLN A 462 2.82 -18.37 -31.27
N ASP A 463 2.46 -18.71 -30.03
CA ASP A 463 2.28 -17.73 -28.95
C ASP A 463 3.61 -17.06 -28.59
N ILE A 464 4.67 -17.84 -28.38
CA ILE A 464 6.04 -17.33 -28.17
C ILE A 464 6.47 -16.41 -29.32
N LYS A 465 6.19 -16.79 -30.58
CA LYS A 465 6.50 -15.96 -31.75
C LYS A 465 5.64 -14.69 -31.83
N SER A 466 4.37 -14.74 -31.42
CA SER A 466 3.49 -13.56 -31.35
C SER A 466 3.92 -12.59 -30.24
N GLU A 467 4.43 -13.09 -29.11
CA GLU A 467 5.08 -12.32 -28.04
C GLU A 467 6.56 -12.01 -28.35
N TYR A 468 6.89 -11.74 -29.63
CA TYR A 468 8.22 -11.32 -30.09
C TYR A 468 9.39 -12.26 -29.74
N GLY A 469 9.13 -13.54 -29.52
CA GLY A 469 10.11 -14.55 -29.09
C GLY A 469 10.21 -14.71 -27.57
N LYS A 470 9.43 -13.96 -26.79
CA LYS A 470 9.41 -14.00 -25.33
C LYS A 470 8.72 -15.27 -24.83
N GLN A 471 9.37 -15.99 -23.93
CA GLN A 471 8.74 -17.07 -23.16
C GLN A 471 7.66 -16.49 -22.22
N ALA A 472 6.71 -17.33 -21.80
CA ALA A 472 5.71 -16.94 -20.81
C ALA A 472 6.40 -16.51 -19.50
N ASP A 473 5.97 -15.37 -18.93
CA ASP A 473 6.45 -14.88 -17.64
C ASP A 473 6.13 -15.85 -16.49
N GLN A 474 5.03 -16.61 -16.63
CA GLN A 474 4.65 -17.65 -15.68
C GLN A 474 4.16 -18.91 -16.40
N ILE A 475 4.54 -20.08 -15.84
CA ILE A 475 4.14 -21.41 -16.31
C ILE A 475 3.66 -22.18 -15.07
N ILE A 476 2.35 -22.42 -14.98
CA ILE A 476 1.68 -22.92 -13.76
C ILE A 476 1.06 -24.29 -14.05
N TYR A 477 1.53 -25.34 -13.36
CA TYR A 477 0.97 -26.69 -13.48
C TYR A 477 -0.13 -26.94 -12.44
N ILE A 478 -1.29 -27.41 -12.90
CA ILE A 478 -2.49 -27.65 -12.09
C ILE A 478 -2.87 -29.14 -12.21
N PRO A 479 -2.37 -30.02 -11.31
CA PRO A 479 -2.52 -31.47 -11.45
C PRO A 479 -3.93 -32.05 -11.19
N CYS A 480 -4.86 -31.25 -10.66
CA CYS A 480 -6.21 -31.70 -10.24
C CYS A 480 -7.36 -31.24 -11.15
N ILE A 481 -7.10 -30.38 -12.13
CA ILE A 481 -8.07 -29.99 -13.15
C ILE A 481 -8.26 -31.13 -14.15
N ASP A 482 -9.50 -31.38 -14.57
CA ASP A 482 -9.87 -32.45 -15.50
C ASP A 482 -9.62 -32.05 -16.95
N ALA A 483 -8.44 -32.40 -17.48
CA ALA A 483 -8.07 -32.10 -18.86
C ALA A 483 -9.02 -32.72 -19.90
N ASP A 484 -9.63 -33.87 -19.64
CA ASP A 484 -10.53 -34.53 -20.61
C ASP A 484 -11.85 -33.75 -20.74
N LYS A 485 -12.38 -33.19 -19.63
CA LYS A 485 -13.50 -32.23 -19.69
C LYS A 485 -13.15 -30.98 -20.50
N ILE A 486 -11.97 -30.39 -20.29
CA ILE A 486 -11.54 -29.20 -21.04
C ILE A 486 -11.44 -29.50 -22.54
N LYS A 487 -10.83 -30.64 -22.90
CA LYS A 487 -10.72 -31.10 -24.30
C LYS A 487 -12.11 -31.26 -24.93
N SER A 488 -13.07 -31.82 -24.18
CA SER A 488 -14.46 -31.94 -24.63
C SER A 488 -15.12 -30.57 -24.82
N TRP A 489 -15.12 -29.69 -23.80
CA TRP A 489 -15.71 -28.35 -23.88
C TRP A 489 -15.15 -27.53 -25.06
N TRP A 490 -13.83 -27.54 -25.24
CA TRP A 490 -13.15 -26.81 -26.30
C TRP A 490 -13.65 -27.23 -27.70
N ILE A 491 -13.65 -28.54 -27.96
CA ILE A 491 -14.02 -29.11 -29.26
C ILE A 491 -15.54 -29.12 -29.47
N ASN A 492 -16.31 -29.39 -28.42
CA ASN A 492 -17.75 -29.69 -28.54
C ASN A 492 -18.68 -28.51 -28.32
N GLU A 493 -18.26 -27.51 -27.55
CA GLU A 493 -19.09 -26.37 -27.16
C GLU A 493 -18.45 -25.07 -27.66
N PHE A 494 -17.23 -24.76 -27.21
CA PHE A 494 -16.59 -23.47 -27.48
C PHE A 494 -16.37 -23.24 -28.98
N LEU A 495 -15.61 -24.10 -29.67
CA LEU A 495 -15.34 -23.91 -31.10
C LEU A 495 -16.61 -24.00 -31.97
N LYS A 496 -17.64 -24.76 -31.56
CA LYS A 496 -18.91 -24.87 -32.30
C LYS A 496 -19.81 -23.64 -32.15
N ALA A 497 -19.62 -22.82 -31.11
CA ALA A 497 -20.31 -21.54 -30.98
C ALA A 497 -19.80 -20.46 -31.95
N ASN A 498 -18.78 -20.77 -32.78
CA ASN A 498 -18.05 -19.83 -33.63
C ASN A 498 -17.70 -18.51 -32.90
N PRO A 499 -16.97 -18.56 -31.77
CA PRO A 499 -16.71 -17.39 -30.99
C PRO A 499 -15.71 -16.47 -31.71
N GLU A 500 -15.86 -15.18 -31.47
CA GLU A 500 -14.90 -14.15 -31.87
C GLU A 500 -14.01 -13.81 -30.69
N TRP A 501 -12.78 -13.38 -30.96
CA TRP A 501 -11.95 -12.69 -29.98
C TRP A 501 -12.50 -11.28 -29.74
N LYS A 502 -12.67 -10.87 -28.48
CA LYS A 502 -13.19 -9.53 -28.11
C LYS A 502 -12.41 -8.96 -26.93
N THR A 503 -12.05 -7.67 -27.00
CA THR A 503 -11.30 -6.98 -25.94
C THR A 503 -12.02 -7.04 -24.59
N LEU A 504 -13.33 -6.76 -24.61
CA LEU A 504 -14.26 -6.95 -23.49
C LEU A 504 -15.04 -8.25 -23.71
N GLY A 505 -15.25 -9.02 -22.64
CA GLY A 505 -15.79 -10.39 -22.75
C GLY A 505 -14.71 -11.39 -23.18
N GLN A 506 -14.83 -11.98 -24.38
CA GLN A 506 -14.09 -13.18 -24.78
C GLN A 506 -12.68 -12.91 -25.34
N ASN A 507 -11.78 -12.46 -24.47
CA ASN A 507 -10.34 -12.38 -24.76
C ASN A 507 -9.61 -13.69 -24.37
N CYS A 508 -8.29 -13.74 -24.60
CA CYS A 508 -7.45 -14.91 -24.27
C CYS A 508 -7.56 -15.34 -22.81
N SER A 509 -7.52 -14.39 -21.89
CA SER A 509 -7.65 -14.66 -20.46
C SER A 509 -9.02 -15.24 -20.13
N LYS A 510 -10.12 -14.66 -20.63
CA LYS A 510 -11.47 -15.19 -20.41
C LYS A 510 -11.58 -16.64 -20.91
N THR A 511 -11.05 -16.95 -22.10
CA THR A 511 -11.06 -18.30 -22.65
C THR A 511 -10.27 -19.31 -21.80
N VAL A 512 -9.14 -18.93 -21.19
CA VAL A 512 -8.43 -19.79 -20.23
C VAL A 512 -9.22 -19.98 -18.92
N ALA A 513 -9.92 -18.96 -18.44
CA ALA A 513 -10.79 -19.09 -17.27
C ALA A 513 -11.95 -20.06 -17.53
N ASP A 514 -12.62 -19.93 -18.69
CA ASP A 514 -13.72 -20.81 -19.09
C ASP A 514 -13.25 -22.26 -19.26
N ALA A 515 -12.06 -22.46 -19.83
CA ALA A 515 -11.41 -23.76 -19.87
C ALA A 515 -11.23 -24.35 -18.47
N LEU A 516 -10.63 -23.60 -17.53
CA LEU A 516 -10.44 -24.06 -16.15
C LEU A 516 -11.78 -24.37 -15.44
N TYR A 517 -12.83 -23.56 -15.66
CA TYR A 517 -14.16 -23.86 -15.12
C TYR A 517 -14.78 -25.13 -15.71
N ALA A 518 -14.68 -25.36 -17.03
CA ALA A 518 -15.11 -26.62 -17.65
C ALA A 518 -14.33 -27.83 -17.09
N GLY A 519 -13.05 -27.63 -16.77
CA GLY A 519 -12.18 -28.62 -16.11
C GLY A 519 -12.45 -28.85 -14.62
N GLY A 520 -13.50 -28.26 -14.04
CA GLY A 520 -13.88 -28.46 -12.64
C GLY A 520 -13.29 -27.45 -11.64
N ALA A 521 -12.76 -26.30 -12.07
CA ALA A 521 -12.28 -25.27 -11.14
C ALA A 521 -13.34 -24.82 -10.11
N ALA A 522 -14.63 -24.92 -10.46
CA ALA A 522 -15.76 -24.64 -9.59
C ALA A 522 -15.96 -25.66 -8.46
N ASP A 523 -15.50 -26.90 -8.66
CA ASP A 523 -15.58 -27.97 -7.66
C ASP A 523 -14.37 -27.90 -6.69
N ILE A 524 -13.31 -27.17 -7.07
CA ILE A 524 -12.03 -27.06 -6.35
C ILE A 524 -11.98 -25.80 -5.49
N LEU A 525 -12.47 -24.66 -6.00
CA LEU A 525 -12.53 -23.40 -5.28
C LEU A 525 -13.86 -23.30 -4.53
N THR A 526 -13.83 -23.61 -3.24
CA THR A 526 -15.04 -23.84 -2.43
C THR A 526 -15.60 -22.57 -1.79
N THR A 527 -14.84 -21.47 -1.74
CA THR A 527 -15.33 -20.20 -1.17
C THR A 527 -15.66 -19.16 -2.24
N TRP A 528 -16.68 -18.35 -1.96
CA TRP A 528 -16.98 -17.16 -2.77
C TRP A 528 -15.83 -16.13 -2.73
N GLU A 529 -14.94 -16.21 -1.74
CA GLU A 529 -13.81 -15.29 -1.56
C GLU A 529 -12.64 -15.63 -2.50
N GLU A 530 -12.35 -16.93 -2.72
CA GLU A 530 -11.48 -17.40 -3.80
C GLU A 530 -11.97 -16.91 -5.18
N TYR A 531 -13.28 -17.00 -5.43
CA TYR A 531 -13.93 -16.46 -6.63
C TYR A 531 -13.83 -14.93 -6.72
N ALA A 532 -14.16 -14.21 -5.65
CA ALA A 532 -14.20 -12.75 -5.62
C ALA A 532 -12.79 -12.12 -5.72
N GLY A 533 -11.74 -12.84 -5.36
CA GLY A 533 -10.33 -12.46 -5.61
C GLY A 533 -9.98 -12.31 -7.10
N VAL A 534 -10.78 -12.94 -7.99
CA VAL A 534 -10.66 -12.84 -9.45
C VAL A 534 -11.52 -11.70 -10.04
N GLY A 535 -12.50 -11.19 -9.27
CA GLY A 535 -13.23 -9.96 -9.55
C GLY A 535 -14.28 -10.05 -10.68
N SER A 536 -15.10 -9.00 -10.81
CA SER A 536 -16.26 -8.97 -11.72
C SER A 536 -15.93 -9.27 -13.20
N ASN A 537 -16.84 -9.98 -13.86
CA ASN A 537 -16.64 -10.69 -15.13
C ASN A 537 -16.44 -9.86 -16.41
N ILE A 538 -16.45 -8.52 -16.34
CA ILE A 538 -16.45 -7.64 -17.54
C ILE A 538 -15.14 -7.77 -18.33
N VAL A 539 -14.01 -7.86 -17.64
CA VAL A 539 -12.68 -8.03 -18.23
C VAL A 539 -11.90 -9.09 -17.47
N TRP A 540 -11.35 -10.05 -18.20
CA TRP A 540 -10.34 -10.98 -17.72
C TRP A 540 -8.96 -10.54 -18.24
N THR A 541 -7.92 -10.74 -17.43
CA THR A 541 -6.57 -10.26 -17.71
C THR A 541 -5.54 -11.32 -17.32
N PRO A 542 -4.30 -11.27 -17.85
CA PRO A 542 -3.24 -12.23 -17.50
C PRO A 542 -3.04 -12.37 -16.00
N THR A 543 -3.02 -11.25 -15.25
CA THR A 543 -2.90 -11.23 -13.79
C THR A 543 -4.07 -11.92 -13.07
N LYS A 544 -5.29 -11.89 -13.61
CA LYS A 544 -6.43 -12.65 -13.07
C LYS A 544 -6.25 -14.16 -13.30
N ILE A 545 -5.68 -14.56 -14.43
CA ILE A 545 -5.38 -15.97 -14.74
C ILE A 545 -4.22 -16.49 -13.89
N THR A 546 -3.17 -15.71 -13.68
CA THR A 546 -2.14 -15.97 -12.64
C THR A 546 -2.77 -16.25 -11.28
N ARG A 547 -3.73 -15.43 -10.82
CA ARG A 547 -4.41 -15.63 -9.53
C ARG A 547 -5.22 -16.93 -9.53
N LEU A 548 -6.08 -17.14 -10.53
CA LEU A 548 -6.94 -18.32 -10.65
C LEU A 548 -6.13 -19.63 -10.75
N ALA A 549 -5.11 -19.66 -11.60
CA ALA A 549 -4.26 -20.83 -11.82
C ALA A 549 -3.45 -21.20 -10.57
N ASN A 550 -2.87 -20.22 -9.87
CA ASN A 550 -2.15 -20.48 -8.62
C ASN A 550 -3.09 -20.90 -7.47
N ALA A 551 -4.30 -20.32 -7.37
CA ALA A 551 -5.29 -20.74 -6.39
C ALA A 551 -5.70 -22.21 -6.60
N LEU A 552 -5.93 -22.62 -7.85
CA LEU A 552 -6.22 -24.01 -8.20
C LEU A 552 -5.02 -24.93 -7.92
N ALA A 553 -3.81 -24.54 -8.32
CA ALA A 553 -2.59 -25.31 -8.09
C ALA A 553 -2.32 -25.54 -6.59
N ALA A 554 -2.61 -24.56 -5.74
CA ALA A 554 -2.47 -24.67 -4.29
C ALA A 554 -3.48 -25.62 -3.63
N HIS A 555 -4.70 -25.73 -4.18
CA HIS A 555 -5.71 -26.70 -3.74
C HIS A 555 -5.49 -28.11 -4.29
N CYS A 556 -4.72 -28.26 -5.37
CA CYS A 556 -4.40 -29.59 -5.89
C CYS A 556 -3.54 -30.40 -4.92
N PRO A 557 -3.94 -31.63 -4.52
CA PRO A 557 -3.19 -32.42 -3.56
C PRO A 557 -1.84 -32.83 -4.16
N THR A 558 -0.76 -32.25 -3.62
CA THR A 558 0.61 -32.47 -4.09
C THR A 558 0.92 -33.96 -4.21
N THR A 559 1.50 -34.36 -5.34
CA THR A 559 2.08 -35.71 -5.48
C THR A 559 3.47 -35.68 -4.87
N THR A 560 3.55 -35.96 -3.57
CA THR A 560 4.75 -36.57 -2.98
C THR A 560 5.17 -37.74 -3.88
N LYS A 561 6.44 -37.70 -4.31
CA LYS A 561 7.10 -38.79 -5.03
C LYS A 561 7.79 -39.71 -4.04
#